data_AF-A0A3C0R3Q8-F1
#
_entry.id   AF-A0A3C0R3Q8-F1
#
_cell.length_a   1.000
_cell.length_b   1.000
_cell.length_c   1.000
_cell.angle_alpha   90.00
_cell.angle_beta   90.00
_cell.angle_gamma   90.00
#
_symmetry.space_group_name_H-M   'P 1'
#
loop_
_entity.id
_entity.type
_entity.pdbx_description
1 polymer ?
#
loop_
_entity_poly.entity_id
_entity_poly.type
_entity_poly.pdbx_seq_one_letter_code
_entity_poly.pdbx_strand_id
1 'polypeptide(L)'
;ALRIEGTPPNAKSLLLIMDDPDAPVGLFTHWLVWNIDPKTTEIAEKSVPKGAVQGTNDYPSLGYGGPQPPSGTHRYYFKIFALDQMLDLKAGAKRAEVDAAMRGHVIAQGEFMGRYSRQK
;
A
#
# COMPACT_ATOMS: atom_id res chain seq x y z
N ALA A 1 10.05 4.52 -9.37
CA ALA A 1 8.62 4.24 -9.63
C ALA A 1 8.29 2.78 -9.29
N LEU A 2 7.04 2.45 -8.97
CA LEU A 2 6.59 1.06 -8.82
C LEU A 2 6.00 0.56 -10.14
N ARG A 3 6.39 -0.63 -10.59
CA ARG A 3 5.84 -1.28 -11.80
C ARG A 3 4.95 -2.44 -11.40
N ILE A 4 3.81 -2.56 -12.07
CA ILE A 4 2.78 -3.56 -11.82
C ILE A 4 2.56 -4.34 -13.11
N GLU A 5 2.70 -5.66 -13.02
CA GLU A 5 2.53 -6.59 -14.14
C GLU A 5 1.70 -7.80 -13.68
N GLY A 6 1.06 -8.48 -14.62
CA GLY A 6 0.32 -9.71 -14.32
C GLY A 6 -1.03 -9.52 -13.62
N THR A 7 -1.63 -8.32 -13.69
CA THR A 7 -2.98 -8.10 -13.14
C THR A 7 -4.02 -9.04 -13.78
N PRO A 8 -4.79 -9.81 -13.00
CA PRO A 8 -5.84 -10.67 -13.54
C PRO A 8 -6.89 -9.86 -14.31
N PRO A 9 -7.42 -10.38 -15.44
CA PRO A 9 -8.39 -9.66 -16.27
C PRO A 9 -9.74 -9.43 -15.57
N ASN A 10 -10.04 -10.21 -14.53
CA ASN A 10 -11.25 -10.06 -13.70
C ASN A 10 -11.06 -9.14 -12.49
N ALA A 11 -9.89 -8.51 -12.32
CA ALA A 11 -9.67 -7.51 -11.28
C ALA A 11 -10.54 -6.27 -11.55
N LYS A 12 -11.24 -5.80 -10.52
CA LYS A 12 -12.00 -4.54 -10.56
C LYS A 12 -11.21 -3.37 -9.99
N SER A 13 -10.29 -3.64 -9.06
CA SER A 13 -9.39 -2.63 -8.53
C SER A 13 -8.07 -3.22 -8.05
N LEU A 14 -7.07 -2.36 -7.87
CA LEU A 14 -5.86 -2.68 -7.12
C LEU A 14 -5.82 -1.92 -5.79
N LEU A 15 -5.16 -2.54 -4.81
CA LEU A 15 -4.88 -2.01 -3.48
C LEU A 15 -3.37 -2.11 -3.23
N LEU A 16 -2.75 -1.02 -2.82
CA LEU A 16 -1.35 -0.94 -2.40
C LEU A 16 -1.29 -0.70 -0.89
N ILE A 17 -0.49 -1.52 -0.20
CA ILE A 17 -0.13 -1.36 1.21
C ILE A 17 1.39 -1.33 1.30
N MET A 18 1.93 -0.37 2.04
CA MET A 18 3.35 -0.34 2.41
C MET A 18 3.52 -0.58 3.91
N ASP A 19 4.24 -1.62 4.28
CA ASP A 19 4.46 -2.05 5.67
C ASP A 19 5.95 -2.10 6.04
N ASP A 20 6.27 -1.72 7.28
CA ASP A 20 7.56 -1.92 7.95
C ASP A 20 7.35 -2.82 9.17
N PRO A 21 7.70 -4.13 9.11
CA PRO A 21 7.61 -5.02 10.26
C PRO A 21 8.77 -4.88 11.24
N ASP A 22 9.79 -4.09 10.92
CA ASP A 22 11.00 -3.91 11.73
C ASP A 22 10.90 -2.67 12.64
N ALA A 23 9.81 -1.92 12.56
CA ALA A 23 9.57 -0.77 13.43
C ALA A 23 9.49 -1.19 14.91
N PRO A 24 10.04 -0.40 15.86
CA PRO A 24 10.05 -0.77 17.28
C PRO A 24 8.68 -0.99 17.91
N VAL A 25 7.63 -0.45 17.29
CA VAL A 25 6.24 -0.55 17.74
C VAL A 25 5.49 -1.75 17.13
N GLY A 26 6.17 -2.59 16.36
CA GLY A 26 5.58 -3.69 15.59
C GLY A 26 5.33 -3.31 14.13
N LEU A 27 4.31 -3.90 13.51
CA LEU A 27 3.97 -3.61 12.12
C LEU A 27 3.56 -2.14 11.96
N PHE A 28 4.29 -1.41 11.13
CA PHE A 28 4.04 0.01 10.87
C PHE A 28 3.61 0.23 9.41
N THR A 29 2.41 0.75 9.22
CA THR A 29 1.82 1.04 7.91
C THR A 29 2.24 2.42 7.43
N HIS A 30 3.05 2.45 6.36
CA HIS A 30 3.57 3.67 5.75
C HIS A 30 2.65 4.25 4.66
N TRP A 31 1.87 3.41 3.98
CA TRP A 31 1.00 3.86 2.90
C TRP A 31 -0.17 2.92 2.67
N LEU A 32 -1.35 3.50 2.43
CA LEU A 32 -2.58 2.81 2.06
C LEU A 32 -3.19 3.52 0.85
N VAL A 33 -3.36 2.79 -0.25
CA VAL A 33 -3.99 3.30 -1.47
C VAL A 33 -4.88 2.24 -2.09
N TRP A 34 -6.17 2.50 -2.26
CA TRP A 34 -7.12 1.54 -2.85
C TRP A 34 -7.89 2.16 -4.02
N ASN A 35 -8.70 1.33 -4.68
CA ASN A 35 -9.47 1.70 -5.86
C ASN A 35 -8.58 2.20 -7.01
N ILE A 36 -7.34 1.71 -7.09
CA ILE A 36 -6.45 1.95 -8.22
C ILE A 36 -7.03 1.22 -9.44
N ASP A 37 -7.04 1.87 -10.61
CA ASP A 37 -7.49 1.24 -11.87
C ASP A 37 -6.66 -0.03 -12.13
N PRO A 38 -7.29 -1.20 -12.36
CA PRO A 38 -6.58 -2.45 -12.64
C PRO A 38 -5.68 -2.42 -13.88
N LYS A 39 -5.87 -1.44 -14.77
CA LYS A 39 -5.00 -1.20 -15.94
C LYS A 39 -3.75 -0.38 -15.61
N THR A 40 -3.59 0.07 -14.37
CA THR A 40 -2.38 0.79 -13.93
C THR A 40 -1.18 -0.14 -13.94
N THR A 41 -0.21 0.12 -14.82
CA THR A 41 1.04 -0.65 -14.93
C THR A 41 2.21 0.05 -14.23
N GLU A 42 2.06 1.32 -13.85
CA GLU A 42 3.08 2.10 -13.17
C GLU A 42 2.47 3.08 -12.18
N ILE A 43 3.09 3.18 -11.01
CA ILE A 43 2.89 4.28 -10.06
C ILE A 43 4.17 5.10 -10.05
N ALA A 44 4.12 6.27 -10.67
CA ALA A 44 5.25 7.18 -10.76
C ALA A 44 5.68 7.67 -9.37
N GLU A 45 6.93 8.05 -9.23
CA GLU A 45 7.44 8.58 -7.97
C GLU A 45 6.67 9.83 -7.53
N LYS A 46 6.43 9.94 -6.23
CA LYS A 46 5.73 11.09 -5.62
C LYS A 46 4.35 11.35 -6.23
N SER A 47 3.67 10.29 -6.67
CA SER A 47 2.34 10.37 -7.29
C SER A 47 1.38 9.35 -6.69
N VAL A 48 0.09 9.58 -6.94
CA VAL A 48 -1.00 8.66 -6.63
C VAL A 48 -1.78 8.42 -7.93
N PRO A 49 -2.13 7.17 -8.28
CA PRO A 49 -2.93 6.90 -9.47
C PRO A 49 -4.24 7.70 -9.48
N LYS A 50 -4.62 8.20 -10.64
CA LYS A 50 -5.85 8.99 -10.80
C LYS A 50 -7.07 8.16 -10.39
N GLY A 51 -7.93 8.71 -9.53
CA GLY A 51 -9.14 8.05 -9.05
C GLY A 51 -8.93 7.09 -7.87
N ALA A 52 -7.67 6.82 -7.50
CA ALA A 52 -7.39 6.06 -6.29
C ALA A 52 -7.65 6.89 -5.02
N VAL A 53 -7.93 6.18 -3.93
CA VAL A 53 -8.24 6.77 -2.62
C VAL A 53 -7.12 6.41 -1.64
N GLN A 54 -6.74 7.36 -0.79
CA GLN A 54 -5.68 7.16 0.22
C GLN A 54 -6.24 7.05 1.63
N GLY A 55 -5.57 6.24 2.45
CA GLY A 55 -5.89 6.04 3.86
C GLY A 55 -5.04 6.88 4.79
N THR A 56 -5.35 6.78 6.07
CA THR A 56 -4.51 7.31 7.15
C THR A 56 -3.44 6.27 7.50
N ASN A 57 -2.17 6.69 7.47
CA ASN A 57 -1.03 5.86 7.86
C ASN A 57 -0.76 5.96 9.37
N ASP A 58 0.25 5.22 9.85
CA ASP A 58 0.61 5.18 11.28
C ASP A 58 1.43 6.41 11.74
N TYR A 59 1.68 7.39 10.85
CA TYR A 59 2.11 8.76 11.19
C TYR A 59 0.93 9.73 11.43
N PRO A 60 -0.22 9.21 11.85
CA PRO A 60 -1.55 9.84 11.75
C PRO A 60 -1.78 10.79 10.56
N SER A 61 -1.20 10.49 9.39
CA SER A 61 -1.21 11.38 8.22
C SER A 61 -1.91 10.72 7.03
N LEU A 62 -2.56 11.51 6.18
CA LEU A 62 -3.16 11.01 4.95
C LEU A 62 -2.05 10.68 3.92
N GLY A 63 -2.09 9.47 3.35
CA GLY A 63 -1.20 9.08 2.26
C GLY A 63 0.16 8.53 2.71
N TYR A 64 1.20 8.80 1.92
CA TYR A 64 2.52 8.19 2.10
C TYR A 64 3.34 8.89 3.19
N GLY A 65 3.82 8.11 4.16
CA GLY A 65 4.88 8.51 5.10
C GLY A 65 6.15 7.71 4.80
N GLY A 66 7.26 8.38 4.49
CA GLY A 66 8.48 7.70 4.06
C GLY A 66 9.24 6.94 5.16
N PRO A 67 10.22 6.09 4.80
CA PRO A 67 11.13 5.45 5.74
C PRO A 67 11.81 6.44 6.69
N GLN A 68 11.65 6.23 8.00
CA GLN A 68 12.34 6.99 9.04
C GLN A 68 12.81 6.06 10.19
N PRO A 69 13.65 5.04 9.91
CA PRO A 69 14.08 4.10 10.92
C PRO A 69 14.93 4.81 12.00
N PRO A 70 14.68 4.57 13.29
CA PRO A 70 15.45 5.19 14.37
C PRO A 70 16.88 4.62 14.47
N SER A 71 17.08 3.37 14.05
CA SER A 71 18.38 2.69 14.02
C SER A 71 18.33 1.47 13.11
N GLY A 72 19.49 0.96 12.71
CA GLY A 72 19.57 -0.28 11.93
C GLY A 72 19.07 -0.13 10.49
N THR A 73 18.82 -1.27 9.85
CA THR A 73 18.23 -1.36 8.51
C THR A 73 16.85 -1.98 8.64
N HIS A 74 15.83 -1.27 8.17
CA HIS A 74 14.45 -1.76 8.15
C HIS A 74 14.07 -2.25 6.75
N ARG A 75 13.13 -3.19 6.69
CA ARG A 75 12.52 -3.73 5.48
C ARG A 75 11.17 -3.06 5.26
N TYR A 76 10.93 -2.64 4.03
CA TYR A 76 9.72 -1.96 3.60
C TYR A 76 9.06 -2.77 2.50
N TYR A 77 7.91 -3.36 2.83
CA TYR A 77 7.16 -4.23 1.93
C TYR A 77 6.07 -3.45 1.23
N PHE A 78 6.18 -3.32 -0.08
CA PHE A 78 5.15 -2.81 -0.97
C PHE A 78 4.33 -3.99 -1.48
N LYS A 79 3.12 -4.15 -0.94
CA LYS A 79 2.19 -5.22 -1.30
C LYS A 79 1.11 -4.66 -2.20
N ILE A 80 0.94 -5.25 -3.38
CA ILE A 80 -0.15 -4.95 -4.30
C ILE A 80 -1.13 -6.12 -4.29
N PHE A 81 -2.42 -5.82 -4.18
CA PHE A 81 -3.50 -6.79 -4.21
C PHE A 81 -4.43 -6.46 -5.36
N ALA A 82 -4.79 -7.47 -6.15
CA ALA A 82 -5.88 -7.36 -7.11
C ALA A 82 -7.18 -7.82 -6.44
N LEU A 83 -8.21 -6.98 -6.52
CA LEU A 83 -9.50 -7.23 -5.89
C LEU A 83 -10.59 -7.45 -6.95
N ASP A 84 -11.53 -8.33 -6.67
CA ASP A 84 -12.73 -8.53 -7.49
C ASP A 84 -13.84 -7.50 -7.24
N GLN A 85 -13.56 -6.48 -6.42
CA GLN A 85 -14.46 -5.37 -6.11
C GLN A 85 -13.73 -4.03 -5.93
N MET A 86 -14.53 -2.97 -5.87
CA MET A 86 -14.11 -1.67 -5.33
C MET A 86 -14.35 -1.66 -3.82
N LEU A 87 -13.51 -0.96 -3.06
CA LEU A 87 -13.73 -0.76 -1.63
C LEU A 87 -14.59 0.47 -1.38
N ASP A 88 -15.72 0.31 -0.70
CA ASP A 88 -16.59 1.40 -0.24
C ASP A 88 -16.05 2.02 1.06
N LEU A 89 -14.89 2.64 0.96
CA LEU A 89 -14.19 3.31 2.06
C LEU A 89 -13.89 4.76 1.68
N LYS A 90 -14.17 5.67 2.61
CA LYS A 90 -13.84 7.09 2.46
C LYS A 90 -12.33 7.32 2.62
N ALA A 91 -11.83 8.38 1.99
CA ALA A 91 -10.46 8.83 2.21
C ALA A 91 -10.17 8.99 3.71
N GLY A 92 -8.98 8.56 4.14
CA GLY A 92 -8.59 8.58 5.54
C GLY A 92 -8.98 7.35 6.35
N ALA A 93 -9.68 6.36 5.77
CA ALA A 93 -9.88 5.06 6.42
C ALA A 93 -8.55 4.45 6.86
N LYS A 94 -8.56 3.75 8.00
CA LYS A 94 -7.37 3.15 8.63
C LYS A 94 -7.14 1.73 8.15
N ARG A 95 -5.95 1.20 8.45
CA ARG A 95 -5.52 -0.17 8.11
C ARG A 95 -6.59 -1.23 8.40
N ALA A 96 -7.15 -1.23 9.61
CA ALA A 96 -8.14 -2.23 10.01
C ALA A 96 -9.41 -2.21 9.13
N GLU A 97 -9.85 -1.04 8.67
CA GLU A 97 -11.02 -0.90 7.80
C GLU A 97 -10.71 -1.42 6.39
N VAL A 98 -9.52 -1.11 5.87
CA VAL A 98 -9.04 -1.63 4.58
C VAL A 98 -8.92 -3.15 4.60
N ASP A 99 -8.30 -3.71 5.65
CA ASP A 99 -8.14 -5.15 5.84
C ASP A 99 -9.50 -5.86 5.94
N ALA A 100 -10.47 -5.25 6.61
CA ALA A 100 -11.83 -5.78 6.70
C ALA A 100 -12.53 -5.75 5.34
N ALA A 101 -12.42 -4.66 4.59
CA ALA A 101 -13.09 -4.48 3.30
C ALA A 101 -12.50 -5.36 2.17
N MET A 102 -11.20 -5.66 2.20
CA MET A 102 -10.56 -6.52 1.19
C MET A 102 -10.73 -8.03 1.47
N ARG A 103 -11.14 -8.41 2.70
CA ARG A 103 -11.19 -9.81 3.13
C ARG A 103 -12.14 -10.64 2.25
N GLY A 104 -11.63 -11.73 1.68
CA GLY A 104 -12.40 -12.59 0.79
C GLY A 104 -12.50 -12.12 -0.66
N HIS A 105 -11.92 -10.95 -0.99
CA HIS A 105 -12.00 -10.32 -2.31
C HIS A 105 -10.66 -10.25 -3.05
N VAL A 106 -9.58 -10.71 -2.41
CA VAL A 106 -8.24 -10.78 -3.02
C VAL A 106 -8.18 -11.94 -4.00
N ILE A 107 -7.97 -11.64 -5.27
CA ILE A 107 -7.86 -12.64 -6.35
C ILE A 107 -6.42 -12.85 -6.83
N ALA A 108 -5.52 -11.91 -6.56
CA ALA A 108 -4.08 -12.06 -6.74
C ALA A 108 -3.32 -11.08 -5.84
N GLN A 109 -2.05 -11.37 -5.58
CA GLN A 109 -1.16 -10.49 -4.84
C GLN A 109 0.25 -10.50 -5.43
N GLY A 110 0.96 -9.38 -5.25
CA GLY A 110 2.38 -9.24 -5.53
C GLY A 110 3.05 -8.46 -4.41
N GLU A 111 4.35 -8.65 -4.23
CA GLU A 111 5.11 -7.99 -3.18
C GLU A 111 6.50 -7.60 -3.68
N PHE A 112 6.95 -6.42 -3.26
CA PHE A 112 8.32 -5.97 -3.43
C PHE A 112 8.86 -5.46 -2.09
N MET A 113 10.08 -5.85 -1.73
CA MET A 113 10.71 -5.45 -0.48
C MET A 113 11.94 -4.58 -0.75
N GLY A 114 11.91 -3.34 -0.24
CA GLY A 114 13.04 -2.43 -0.20
C GLY A 114 13.68 -2.39 1.19
N ARG A 115 14.94 -1.98 1.27
CA ARG A 115 15.64 -1.75 2.55
C ARG A 115 16.10 -0.32 2.65
N TYR A 116 16.02 0.26 3.85
CA TYR A 116 16.58 1.58 4.14
C TYR A 116 17.21 1.61 5.53
N SER A 117 18.32 2.32 5.62
CA SER A 117 19.01 2.62 6.88
C SER A 117 19.38 4.09 6.89
N ARG A 118 19.10 4.76 8.00
CA ARG A 118 19.49 6.15 8.19
C ARG A 118 20.93 6.19 8.67
N GLN A 119 21.83 6.69 7.84
CA GLN A 119 23.20 7.00 8.26
C GLN A 119 23.16 8.18 9.23
N LYS A 120 23.94 8.08 10.31
CA LYS A 120 24.12 9.17 11.28
C LYS A 120 25.07 10.22 10.73
#